data_AF-A0A498FZL8-F1
#
_entry.id   AF-A0A498FZL8-F1
#
_cell.length_a   1.000
_cell.length_b   1.000
_cell.length_c   1.000
_cell.angle_alpha   90.00
_cell.angle_beta   90.00
_cell.angle_gamma   90.00
#
_symmetry.space_group_name_H-M   'P 1'
#
loop_
_entity.id
_entity.type
_entity.pdbx_description
1 polymer ?
#
loop_
_entity_poly.entity_id
_entity_poly.type
_entity_poly.pdbx_seq_one_letter_code
_entity_poly.pdbx_strand_id
1 'polypeptide(L)'
;ETADERGLTVGVAPDTVLGTGIQTCRDLIDEGRIGDPVGATAFWSNHGHEHWHPDPDGFYAEGGGPLFDMGPYYLTSLVTLLGPIRSVAGTANTPFAEREITSEPRRGERIPVSVPTHETAVVTFESGATGTLLTSFDVWGSELPGFEKYGTEGTL
;
A
#
# COMPACT_ATOMS: atom_id res chain seq x y z
N GLU A 1 -7.88 -14.35 -18.48
CA GLU A 1 -7.93 -14.51 -19.96
C GLU A 1 -7.09 -15.69 -20.44
N THR A 2 -5.78 -15.56 -20.68
CA THR A 2 -4.96 -16.67 -21.24
C THR A 2 -4.98 -17.95 -20.40
N ALA A 3 -4.98 -17.83 -19.07
CA ALA A 3 -5.06 -19.00 -18.19
C ALA A 3 -6.43 -19.69 -18.29
N ASP A 4 -7.52 -18.92 -18.31
CA ASP A 4 -8.88 -19.44 -18.44
C ASP A 4 -9.08 -20.17 -19.79
N GLU A 5 -8.59 -19.58 -20.89
CA GLU A 5 -8.62 -20.20 -22.23
C GLU A 5 -7.91 -21.56 -22.27
N ARG A 6 -6.94 -21.77 -21.39
CA ARG A 6 -6.16 -23.00 -21.28
C ARG A 6 -6.63 -23.93 -20.17
N GLY A 7 -7.69 -23.57 -19.45
CA GLY A 7 -8.16 -24.33 -18.28
C GLY A 7 -7.16 -24.38 -17.14
N LEU A 8 -6.37 -23.32 -16.97
CA LEU A 8 -5.34 -23.15 -15.94
C LEU A 8 -5.76 -22.12 -14.89
N THR A 9 -5.21 -22.23 -13.68
CA THR A 9 -5.38 -21.24 -12.60
C THR A 9 -4.17 -20.31 -12.54
N VAL A 10 -4.39 -19.03 -12.23
CA VAL A 10 -3.31 -18.06 -11.94
C VAL A 10 -3.23 -17.82 -10.44
N GLY A 11 -2.03 -17.98 -9.90
CA GLY A 11 -1.67 -17.47 -8.58
C GLY A 11 -0.74 -16.27 -8.74
N VAL A 12 -0.95 -15.23 -7.95
CA VAL A 12 -0.09 -14.04 -7.94
C VAL A 12 0.16 -13.64 -6.49
N ALA A 13 1.42 -13.27 -6.21
CA ALA A 13 1.77 -12.59 -4.98
C ALA A 13 1.07 -11.20 -4.94
N PRO A 14 0.88 -10.59 -3.76
CA PRO A 14 1.35 -11.05 -2.46
C PRO A 14 0.35 -11.95 -1.72
N ASP A 15 0.89 -13.00 -1.11
CA ASP A 15 0.18 -13.91 -0.19
C ASP A 15 0.05 -13.33 1.23
N THR A 16 0.47 -12.08 1.45
CA THR A 16 0.47 -11.41 2.77
C THR A 16 -0.91 -11.34 3.41
N VAL A 17 -1.99 -11.40 2.62
CA VAL A 17 -3.35 -11.49 3.14
C VAL A 17 -3.61 -12.79 3.90
N LEU A 18 -2.82 -13.84 3.67
CA LEU A 18 -2.84 -15.09 4.44
C LEU A 18 -2.07 -14.98 5.77
N GLY A 19 -1.38 -13.88 6.01
CA GLY A 19 -0.68 -13.61 7.26
C GLY A 19 -1.62 -13.47 8.45
N THR A 20 -1.14 -13.85 9.64
CA THR A 20 -1.96 -13.91 10.87
C THR A 20 -2.69 -12.61 11.17
N GLY A 21 -2.05 -11.45 11.00
CA GLY A 21 -2.70 -10.15 11.28
C GLY A 21 -3.95 -9.90 10.44
N ILE A 22 -3.86 -10.13 9.12
CA ILE A 22 -4.98 -9.93 8.20
C ILE A 22 -6.06 -11.00 8.42
N GLN A 23 -5.67 -12.27 8.58
CA GLN A 23 -6.64 -13.34 8.85
C GLN A 23 -7.38 -13.13 10.18
N THR A 24 -6.68 -12.73 11.26
CA THR A 24 -7.34 -12.39 12.53
C THR A 24 -8.28 -11.19 12.39
N CYS A 25 -7.89 -10.14 11.65
CA CYS A 25 -8.81 -9.04 11.38
C CYS A 25 -10.05 -9.51 10.63
N ARG A 26 -9.86 -10.38 9.63
CA ARG A 26 -10.96 -10.95 8.85
C ARG A 26 -11.90 -11.76 9.73
N ASP A 27 -11.39 -12.67 10.54
CA ASP A 27 -12.19 -13.49 11.44
C ASP A 27 -13.02 -12.60 12.39
N LEU A 28 -12.41 -11.56 12.97
CA LEU A 28 -13.10 -10.62 13.86
C LEU A 28 -14.19 -9.81 13.13
N ILE A 29 -13.95 -9.42 11.88
CA ILE A 29 -14.96 -8.73 11.05
C ILE A 29 -16.11 -9.68 10.71
N ASP A 30 -15.80 -10.90 10.26
CA ASP A 30 -16.79 -11.93 9.89
C ASP A 30 -17.63 -12.37 11.10
N GLU A 31 -17.05 -12.37 12.31
CA GLU A 31 -17.75 -12.57 13.59
C GLU A 31 -18.58 -11.36 14.04
N GLY A 32 -18.50 -10.22 13.36
CA GLY A 32 -19.22 -8.99 13.70
C GLY A 32 -18.65 -8.24 14.90
N ARG A 33 -17.38 -8.48 15.27
CA ARG A 33 -16.78 -7.94 16.51
C ARG A 33 -16.58 -6.43 16.54
N ILE A 34 -16.63 -5.79 15.37
CA ILE A 34 -16.62 -4.33 15.23
C ILE A 34 -17.95 -3.78 14.70
N GLY A 35 -19.00 -4.60 14.62
CA GLY A 35 -20.25 -4.23 13.93
C GLY A 35 -20.05 -4.07 12.43
N ASP A 36 -20.75 -3.11 11.82
CA ASP A 36 -20.67 -2.85 10.39
C ASP A 36 -19.41 -2.02 10.06
N PRO A 37 -18.58 -2.44 9.09
CA PRO A 37 -17.43 -1.64 8.67
C PRO A 37 -17.83 -0.26 8.14
N VAL A 38 -17.25 0.78 8.72
CA VAL A 38 -17.45 2.19 8.36
C VAL A 38 -16.33 2.67 7.42
N GLY A 39 -15.11 2.21 7.64
CA GLY A 39 -13.96 2.66 6.85
C GLY A 39 -12.63 2.09 7.31
N ALA A 40 -11.55 2.59 6.70
CA ALA A 40 -10.19 2.23 7.09
C ALA A 40 -9.17 3.33 6.79
N THR A 41 -8.01 3.24 7.43
CA THR A 41 -6.80 3.95 7.03
C THR A 41 -5.71 2.93 6.69
N ALA A 42 -4.96 3.25 5.63
CA ALA A 42 -3.90 2.43 5.09
C ALA A 42 -2.72 3.35 4.80
N PHE A 43 -1.77 3.40 5.71
CA PHE A 43 -0.65 4.33 5.64
C PHE A 43 0.65 3.54 5.59
N TRP A 44 1.34 3.67 4.46
CA TRP A 44 2.72 3.21 4.33
C TRP A 44 3.61 4.38 3.95
N SER A 45 4.65 4.60 4.73
CA SER A 45 5.57 5.68 4.45
C SER A 45 6.96 5.41 5.00
N ASN A 46 7.98 5.79 4.24
CA ASN A 46 9.36 5.83 4.70
C ASN A 46 10.10 7.03 4.08
N HIS A 47 11.39 7.17 4.41
CA HIS A 47 12.27 8.18 3.84
C HIS A 47 13.13 7.61 2.69
N GLY A 48 12.49 6.84 1.81
CA GLY A 48 13.11 6.28 0.61
C GLY A 48 14.06 5.11 0.88
N HIS A 49 14.45 4.43 -0.20
CA HIS A 49 15.29 3.23 -0.15
C HIS A 49 16.79 3.53 -0.12
N GLU A 50 17.18 4.74 -0.51
CA GLU A 50 18.55 5.21 -0.69
C GLU A 50 19.37 5.31 0.60
N HIS A 51 18.73 5.16 1.77
CA HIS A 51 19.42 5.17 3.06
C HIS A 51 19.90 3.80 3.54
N TRP A 52 19.45 2.71 2.92
CA TRP A 52 19.79 1.35 3.35
C TRP A 52 19.99 0.36 2.19
N HIS A 53 19.29 0.51 1.08
CA HIS A 53 19.37 -0.42 -0.03
C HIS A 53 20.68 -0.21 -0.81
N PRO A 54 21.45 -1.27 -1.13
CA PRO A 54 22.73 -1.11 -1.83
C PRO A 54 22.57 -0.67 -3.30
N ASP A 55 21.37 -0.83 -3.87
CA ASP A 55 21.05 -0.52 -5.27
C ASP A 55 19.61 0.02 -5.43
N PRO A 56 19.33 1.30 -5.09
CA PRO A 56 17.96 1.80 -4.93
C PRO A 56 17.27 2.22 -6.25
N ASP A 57 17.98 2.21 -7.37
CA ASP A 57 17.59 2.92 -8.61
C ASP A 57 16.22 2.44 -9.14
N GLY A 58 15.95 1.14 -9.03
CA GLY A 58 14.69 0.54 -9.48
C GLY A 58 13.45 1.09 -8.77
N PHE A 59 13.57 1.57 -7.54
CA PHE A 59 12.45 2.17 -6.80
C PHE A 59 12.06 3.55 -7.35
N TYR A 60 12.94 4.20 -8.10
CA TYR A 60 12.75 5.56 -8.63
C TYR A 60 12.60 5.61 -10.17
N ALA A 61 12.74 4.46 -10.83
CA ALA A 61 12.57 4.28 -12.26
C ALA A 61 11.16 3.80 -12.61
N GLU A 62 10.84 3.75 -13.91
CA GLU A 62 9.56 3.21 -14.40
C GLU A 62 9.26 1.81 -13.84
N GLY A 63 8.05 1.61 -13.32
CA GLY A 63 7.65 0.39 -12.61
C GLY A 63 7.96 0.40 -11.11
N GLY A 64 8.69 1.40 -10.62
CA GLY A 64 8.92 1.67 -9.20
C GLY A 64 7.87 2.61 -8.58
N GLY A 65 8.26 3.24 -7.47
CA GLY A 65 7.42 4.14 -6.68
C GLY A 65 6.72 3.44 -5.50
N PRO A 66 6.34 4.19 -4.46
CA PRO A 66 5.80 3.62 -3.23
C PRO A 66 4.45 2.94 -3.44
N LEU A 67 3.62 3.47 -4.35
CA LEU A 67 2.36 2.82 -4.69
C LEU A 67 2.55 1.48 -5.40
N PHE A 68 3.55 1.32 -6.27
CA PHE A 68 3.77 0.05 -6.97
C PHE A 68 4.51 -0.97 -6.10
N ASP A 69 5.38 -0.48 -5.23
CA ASP A 69 6.07 -1.29 -4.22
C ASP A 69 5.06 -1.84 -3.19
N MET A 70 4.32 -0.96 -2.51
CA MET A 70 3.52 -1.34 -1.34
C MET A 70 2.01 -1.33 -1.57
N GLY A 71 1.52 -0.61 -2.58
CA GLY A 71 0.09 -0.54 -2.89
C GLY A 71 -0.58 -1.90 -3.12
N PRO A 72 0.01 -2.86 -3.88
CA PRO A 72 -0.60 -4.17 -4.06
C PRO A 72 -0.88 -4.90 -2.73
N TYR A 73 -0.03 -4.74 -1.73
CA TYR A 73 -0.20 -5.38 -0.42
C TYR A 73 -1.37 -4.75 0.35
N TYR A 74 -1.40 -3.43 0.41
CA TYR A 74 -2.40 -2.68 1.17
C TYR A 74 -3.77 -2.72 0.50
N LEU A 75 -3.84 -2.56 -0.83
CA LEU A 75 -5.09 -2.64 -1.58
C LEU A 75 -5.69 -4.05 -1.54
N THR A 76 -4.88 -5.10 -1.71
CA THR A 76 -5.37 -6.48 -1.61
C THR A 76 -5.87 -6.78 -0.19
N SER A 77 -5.19 -6.27 0.84
CA SER A 77 -5.64 -6.41 2.23
C SER A 77 -6.96 -5.68 2.49
N LEU A 78 -7.10 -4.44 2.00
CA LEU A 78 -8.35 -3.68 2.09
C LEU A 78 -9.50 -4.41 1.38
N VAL A 79 -9.28 -4.91 0.16
CA VAL A 79 -10.29 -5.66 -0.59
C VAL A 79 -10.68 -6.96 0.12
N THR A 80 -9.71 -7.64 0.73
CA THR A 80 -9.95 -8.87 1.49
C THR A 80 -10.84 -8.63 2.72
N LEU A 81 -10.70 -7.47 3.37
CA LEU A 81 -11.40 -7.17 4.62
C LEU A 81 -12.72 -6.40 4.42
N LEU A 82 -12.78 -5.51 3.42
CA LEU A 82 -13.89 -4.57 3.23
C LEU A 82 -14.70 -4.81 1.94
N GLY A 83 -14.23 -5.74 1.10
CA GLY A 83 -14.86 -6.10 -0.16
C GLY A 83 -14.36 -5.29 -1.36
N PRO A 84 -15.04 -5.39 -2.52
CA PRO A 84 -14.61 -4.74 -3.75
C PRO A 84 -14.56 -3.21 -3.66
N ILE A 85 -13.56 -2.62 -4.32
CA ILE A 85 -13.44 -1.17 -4.49
C ILE A 85 -14.36 -0.73 -5.63
N ARG A 86 -15.21 0.26 -5.35
CA ARG A 86 -16.09 0.92 -6.32
C ARG A 86 -15.40 2.07 -7.05
N SER A 87 -14.69 2.92 -6.31
CA SER A 87 -14.04 4.12 -6.88
C SER A 87 -12.85 4.58 -6.06
N VAL A 88 -11.93 5.28 -6.71
CA VAL A 88 -10.76 5.90 -6.09
C VAL A 88 -10.63 7.33 -6.61
N ALA A 89 -10.32 8.26 -5.72
CA ALA A 89 -9.93 9.62 -6.07
C ALA A 89 -8.66 9.98 -5.30
N GLY A 90 -7.64 10.47 -5.99
CA GLY A 90 -6.35 10.73 -5.37
C GLY A 90 -5.43 11.63 -6.18
N THR A 91 -4.27 11.93 -5.61
CA THR A 91 -3.20 12.74 -6.20
C THR A 91 -1.87 12.02 -6.04
N ALA A 92 -0.94 12.30 -6.94
CA ALA A 92 0.39 11.73 -6.97
C ALA A 92 1.39 12.85 -7.28
N ASN A 93 2.47 12.91 -6.50
CA ASN A 93 3.47 13.97 -6.58
C ASN A 93 4.89 13.39 -6.61
N THR A 94 5.81 14.13 -7.22
CA THR A 94 7.26 13.85 -7.24
C THR A 94 8.00 15.07 -6.69
N PRO A 95 8.10 15.24 -5.36
CA PRO A 95 8.68 16.44 -4.76
C PRO A 95 10.19 16.59 -5.00
N PHE A 96 10.91 15.50 -5.26
CA PHE A 96 12.36 15.52 -5.54
C PHE A 96 12.64 15.00 -6.94
N ALA A 97 13.41 15.76 -7.73
CA ALA A 97 13.87 15.31 -9.04
C ALA A 97 15.02 14.29 -8.95
N GLU A 98 15.73 14.26 -7.83
CA GLU A 98 16.84 13.34 -7.58
C GLU A 98 16.91 12.95 -6.09
N ARG A 99 17.43 11.76 -5.80
CA ARG A 99 17.80 11.29 -4.45
C ARG A 99 19.30 11.06 -4.33
N GLU A 100 19.86 11.26 -3.14
CA GLU A 100 21.27 10.93 -2.84
C GLU A 100 21.38 9.61 -2.11
N ILE A 101 22.19 8.70 -2.63
CA ILE A 101 22.46 7.43 -1.97
C ILE A 101 23.30 7.68 -0.72
N THR A 102 22.79 7.28 0.44
CA THR A 102 23.52 7.33 1.72
C THR A 102 23.89 5.95 2.26
N SER A 103 23.47 4.88 1.57
CA SER A 103 23.93 3.50 1.77
C SER A 103 25.25 3.20 1.05
N GLU A 104 25.95 2.16 1.50
CA GLU A 104 27.11 1.60 0.79
C GLU A 104 26.66 0.54 -0.22
N PRO A 105 27.39 0.33 -1.34
CA PRO A 105 28.71 0.89 -1.67
C PRO A 105 28.68 2.18 -2.50
N ARG A 106 27.49 2.66 -2.89
CA ARG A 106 27.30 3.76 -3.84
C ARG A 106 27.10 5.12 -3.16
N ARG A 107 27.58 5.29 -1.93
CA ARG A 107 27.36 6.50 -1.12
C ARG A 107 27.80 7.76 -1.89
N GLY A 108 26.92 8.75 -1.95
CA GLY A 108 27.14 10.04 -2.62
C GLY A 108 26.74 10.08 -4.09
N GLU A 109 26.37 8.95 -4.69
CA GLU A 109 25.76 8.94 -6.03
C GLU A 109 24.33 9.51 -6.00
N ARG A 110 23.86 10.00 -7.15
CA ARG A 110 22.55 10.63 -7.31
C ARG A 110 21.68 9.77 -8.24
N ILE A 111 20.45 9.50 -7.81
CA ILE A 111 19.45 8.75 -8.57
C ILE A 111 18.43 9.75 -9.14
N PRO A 112 18.22 9.81 -10.47
CA PRO A 112 17.12 10.58 -11.04
C PRO A 112 15.78 9.91 -10.69
N VAL A 113 14.79 10.72 -10.29
CA VAL A 113 13.45 10.24 -9.95
C VAL A 113 12.50 10.49 -11.12
N SER A 114 11.98 9.42 -11.71
CA SER A 114 11.08 9.48 -12.86
C SER A 114 9.65 9.03 -12.56
N VAL A 115 9.33 8.74 -11.30
CA VAL A 115 8.01 8.26 -10.84
C VAL A 115 7.47 9.13 -9.71
N PRO A 116 6.16 9.10 -9.45
CA PRO A 116 5.61 9.60 -8.20
C PRO A 116 6.24 8.91 -6.98
N THR A 117 6.48 9.70 -5.93
CA THR A 117 7.06 9.21 -4.66
C THR A 117 6.19 9.55 -3.46
N HIS A 118 5.05 10.18 -3.70
CA HIS A 118 4.05 10.50 -2.68
C HIS A 118 2.65 10.46 -3.30
N GLU A 119 1.83 9.50 -2.91
CA GLU A 119 0.46 9.36 -3.35
C GLU A 119 -0.52 9.35 -2.17
N THR A 120 -1.64 10.05 -2.35
CA THR A 120 -2.75 10.04 -1.40
C THR A 120 -4.06 9.77 -2.13
N ALA A 121 -4.94 8.97 -1.53
CA ALA A 121 -6.22 8.66 -2.14
C ALA A 121 -7.32 8.38 -1.11
N VAL A 122 -8.56 8.67 -1.52
CA VAL A 122 -9.77 8.14 -0.90
C VAL A 122 -10.29 6.99 -1.75
N VAL A 123 -10.57 5.88 -1.09
CA VAL A 123 -11.10 4.64 -1.68
C VAL A 123 -12.53 4.44 -1.20
N THR A 124 -13.46 4.18 -2.10
CA THR A 124 -14.86 3.86 -1.76
C THR A 124 -15.13 2.41 -2.12
N PHE A 125 -15.66 1.64 -1.17
CA PHE A 125 -16.00 0.24 -1.35
C PHE A 125 -17.47 0.08 -1.77
N GLU A 126 -17.81 -1.04 -2.40
CA GLU A 126 -19.20 -1.36 -2.77
C GLU A 126 -20.12 -1.49 -1.54
N SER A 127 -19.55 -1.85 -0.38
CA SER A 127 -20.26 -1.87 0.91
C SER A 127 -20.67 -0.48 1.42
N GLY A 128 -20.13 0.60 0.85
CA GLY A 128 -20.30 1.98 1.32
C GLY A 128 -19.23 2.44 2.31
N ALA A 129 -18.36 1.54 2.79
CA ALA A 129 -17.21 1.92 3.59
C ALA A 129 -16.25 2.84 2.81
N THR A 130 -15.51 3.69 3.51
CA THR A 130 -14.51 4.59 2.90
C THR A 130 -13.12 4.40 3.51
N GLY A 131 -12.10 4.29 2.65
CA GLY A 131 -10.71 4.12 3.01
C GLY A 131 -9.88 5.37 2.71
N THR A 132 -8.87 5.67 3.53
CA THR A 132 -7.81 6.63 3.19
C THR A 132 -6.50 5.89 2.97
N LEU A 133 -5.85 6.12 1.83
CA LEU A 133 -4.56 5.53 1.46
C LEU A 133 -3.48 6.62 1.40
N LEU A 134 -2.32 6.33 1.99
CA LEU A 134 -1.07 7.08 1.79
C LEU A 134 0.04 6.08 1.48
N THR A 135 0.76 6.30 0.39
CA THR A 135 2.00 5.61 0.05
C THR A 135 3.07 6.66 -0.23
N SER A 136 4.23 6.58 0.45
CA SER A 136 5.23 7.65 0.33
C SER A 136 6.66 7.22 0.63
N PHE A 137 7.61 7.64 -0.20
CA PHE A 137 9.06 7.61 0.07
C PHE A 137 9.58 8.96 0.61
N ASP A 138 8.71 9.96 0.75
CA ASP A 138 9.07 11.33 1.11
C ASP A 138 8.86 11.68 2.59
N VAL A 139 8.65 10.70 3.48
CA VAL A 139 8.26 10.94 4.88
C VAL A 139 9.37 10.49 5.84
N TRP A 140 9.87 11.41 6.66
CA TRP A 140 11.02 11.17 7.54
C TRP A 140 10.74 10.24 8.73
N GLY A 141 9.63 10.45 9.42
CA GLY A 141 9.28 9.72 10.64
C GLY A 141 7.82 9.99 10.96
N SER A 142 6.98 8.99 10.72
CA SER A 142 5.53 9.07 10.89
C SER A 142 5.08 8.23 12.07
N GLU A 143 4.11 8.74 12.84
CA GLU A 143 3.39 7.99 13.88
C GLU A 143 1.99 7.58 13.42
N LEU A 144 1.70 7.73 12.12
CA LEU A 144 0.42 7.33 11.55
C LEU A 144 0.15 5.83 11.80
N PRO A 145 -1.10 5.44 12.12
CA PRO A 145 -1.44 4.03 12.25
C PRO A 145 -1.25 3.36 10.89
N GLY A 146 -0.42 2.32 10.83
CA GLY A 146 -0.08 1.69 9.55
C GLY A 146 -1.31 1.13 8.82
N PHE A 147 -2.25 0.53 9.55
CA PHE A 147 -3.43 -0.09 8.94
C PHE A 147 -4.58 -0.28 9.95
N GLU A 148 -5.55 0.63 9.97
CA GLU A 148 -6.63 0.67 10.95
C GLU A 148 -8.00 0.51 10.28
N LYS A 149 -8.90 -0.27 10.88
CA LYS A 149 -10.24 -0.56 10.36
C LYS A 149 -11.27 -0.12 11.38
N TYR A 150 -12.28 0.61 10.94
CA TYR A 150 -13.31 1.18 11.79
C TYR A 150 -14.63 0.48 11.52
N GLY A 151 -15.32 0.07 12.59
CA GLY A 151 -16.68 -0.38 12.53
C GLY A 151 -17.56 0.40 13.50
N THR A 152 -18.87 0.16 13.44
CA THR A 152 -19.86 0.83 14.30
C THR A 152 -19.71 0.51 15.78
N GLU A 153 -19.03 -0.59 16.14
CA GLU A 153 -18.88 -1.09 17.51
C GLU A 153 -17.41 -1.27 17.95
N GLY A 154 -16.43 -1.00 17.08
CA GLY A 154 -15.02 -1.15 17.44
C GLY A 154 -14.02 -0.77 16.35
N THR A 155 -12.74 -0.85 16.70
CA THR A 155 -11.60 -0.56 15.82
C THR A 155 -10.59 -1.71 15.90
N LEU A 156 -9.99 -2.06 14.76
CA LEU A 156 -8.92 -3.04 14.61
C LEU A 156 -7.68 -2.42 13.97
#